data_AF-A0A9W4DNT9-F1
#
_entry.id   AF-A0A9W4DNT9-F1
#
_cell.length_a   1.000
_cell.length_b   1.000
_cell.length_c   1.000
_cell.angle_alpha   90.00
_cell.angle_beta   90.00
_cell.angle_gamma   90.00
#
_symmetry.space_group_name_H-M   'P 1'
#
loop_
_entity.id
_entity.type
_entity.pdbx_description
1 polymer ?
#
loop_
_entity_poly.entity_id
_entity_poly.type
_entity_poly.pdbx_seq_one_letter_code
_entity_poly.pdbx_strand_id
1 'polypeptide(L)'
;MTDDAPQKTNEGWWDEPWYRVRTDRFVASFLPNADEDLDAVCNVDVEVRLTDGSRWSATVFTVAEVQRLMERWAQTGELASDRYFWCSDGLIVREPGVANMTKAISGVLDEGDFEQILQRLDDE
;
A
#
# COMPACT_ATOMS: atom_id res chain seq x y z
N MET A 1 -32.23 -2.02 11.91
CA MET A 1 -31.44 -1.56 13.06
C MET A 1 -30.20 -2.43 13.07
N THR A 2 -29.13 -1.91 12.46
CA THR A 2 -27.78 -2.46 12.51
C THR A 2 -26.90 -1.22 12.60
N ASP A 3 -26.13 -1.16 13.68
CA ASP A 3 -25.25 -0.07 14.08
C ASP A 3 -24.32 0.33 12.93
N ASP A 4 -24.48 1.57 12.47
CA ASP A 4 -23.44 2.25 11.72
C ASP A 4 -22.57 2.95 12.77
N ALA A 5 -21.64 2.18 13.35
CA ALA A 5 -20.65 2.75 14.24
C ALA A 5 -19.85 3.80 13.44
N PRO A 6 -19.65 5.02 13.96
CA PRO A 6 -18.90 6.03 13.23
C PRO A 6 -17.48 5.50 13.02
N GLN A 7 -17.15 5.16 11.77
CA GLN A 7 -15.77 4.91 11.36
C GLN A 7 -14.99 6.17 11.72
N LYS A 8 -14.08 6.08 12.69
CA LYS A 8 -13.12 7.14 12.96
C LYS A 8 -12.46 7.47 11.61
N THR A 9 -12.68 8.68 11.13
CA THR A 9 -12.09 9.14 9.87
C THR A 9 -10.58 9.18 10.04
N ASN A 10 -9.86 8.33 9.31
CA ASN A 10 -8.41 8.43 9.23
C ASN A 10 -8.03 9.85 8.78
N GLU A 11 -7.06 10.47 9.45
CA GLU A 11 -6.62 11.82 9.13
C GLU A 11 -5.47 11.76 8.11
N GLY A 12 -5.68 12.35 6.94
CA GLY A 12 -4.71 12.41 5.85
C GLY A 12 -4.08 13.80 5.68
N TRP A 13 -2.76 13.88 5.43
CA TRP A 13 -2.06 15.15 5.18
C TRP A 13 -0.82 14.96 4.29
N TRP A 14 -0.38 16.05 3.66
CA TRP A 14 0.89 16.09 2.93
C TRP A 14 2.05 16.46 3.85
N ASP A 15 3.13 15.69 3.77
CA ASP A 15 4.46 15.96 4.31
C ASP A 15 5.48 15.64 3.22
N GLU A 16 5.55 16.53 2.22
CA GLU A 16 6.16 16.28 0.91
C GLU A 16 7.56 15.62 1.00
N PRO A 17 7.84 14.60 0.17
CA PRO A 17 7.02 14.08 -0.93
C PRO A 17 5.92 13.10 -0.49
N TRP A 18 5.69 12.92 0.81
CA TRP A 18 4.81 11.88 1.34
C TRP A 18 3.37 12.37 1.50
N TYR A 19 2.42 11.53 1.13
CA TYR A 19 1.07 11.64 1.65
C TYR A 19 0.91 10.69 2.84
N ARG A 20 0.57 11.24 4.00
CA ARG A 20 0.47 10.47 5.25
C ARG A 20 -0.96 10.28 5.66
N VAL A 21 -1.25 9.08 6.17
CA VAL A 21 -2.53 8.73 6.78
C VAL A 21 -2.27 8.23 8.19
N ARG A 22 -2.88 8.88 9.19
CA ARG A 22 -2.82 8.46 10.59
C ARG A 22 -4.07 7.67 10.94
N THR A 23 -3.85 6.52 11.57
CA THR A 23 -4.86 5.74 12.27
C THR A 23 -4.54 5.72 13.77
N ASP A 24 -5.35 5.04 14.57
CA ASP A 24 -5.06 4.76 15.98
C ASP A 24 -3.97 3.69 16.18
N ARG A 25 -3.59 2.95 15.13
CA ARG A 25 -2.64 1.83 15.21
C ARG A 25 -1.32 2.07 14.48
N PHE A 26 -1.33 2.94 13.46
CA PHE A 26 -0.15 3.21 12.65
C PHE A 26 -0.23 4.56 11.94
N VAL A 27 0.92 5.00 11.42
CA VAL A 27 0.99 6.04 10.40
C VAL A 27 1.51 5.40 9.12
N ALA A 28 0.77 5.52 8.03
CA ALA A 28 1.20 5.10 6.71
C ALA A 28 1.68 6.33 5.93
N SER A 29 2.87 6.27 5.36
CA SER A 29 3.46 7.31 4.53
C SER A 29 3.58 6.78 3.10
N PHE A 30 2.67 7.21 2.24
CA PHE A 30 2.62 6.84 0.82
C PHE A 30 3.47 7.79 0.00
N LEU A 31 4.14 7.29 -1.03
CA LEU A 31 4.93 8.07 -1.98
C LEU A 31 4.28 8.08 -3.38
N PRO A 32 3.14 8.76 -3.56
CA PRO A 32 2.51 8.86 -4.88
C PRO A 32 3.36 9.72 -5.83
N ASN A 33 3.07 9.64 -7.13
CA ASN A 33 3.67 10.56 -8.09
C ASN A 33 3.19 11.99 -7.86
N ALA A 34 3.99 12.97 -8.32
CA ALA A 34 3.59 14.37 -8.28
C ALA A 34 2.25 14.57 -9.01
N ASP A 35 1.34 15.30 -8.37
CA ASP A 35 -0.02 15.59 -8.86
C ASP A 35 -0.91 14.36 -9.13
N GLU A 36 -0.54 13.17 -8.65
CA GLU A 36 -1.37 11.97 -8.78
C GLU A 36 -2.63 12.09 -7.92
N ASP A 37 -3.78 11.73 -8.50
CA ASP A 37 -5.04 11.62 -7.77
C ASP A 37 -4.97 10.47 -6.77
N LEU A 38 -5.06 10.80 -5.47
CA LEU A 38 -4.96 9.85 -4.37
C LEU A 38 -6.03 8.75 -4.40
N ASP A 39 -7.16 8.97 -5.07
CA ASP A 39 -8.21 7.96 -5.26
C ASP A 39 -7.90 7.02 -6.44
N ALA A 40 -6.99 7.40 -7.33
CA ALA A 40 -6.60 6.64 -8.52
C ALA A 40 -5.27 5.88 -8.37
N VAL A 41 -4.52 6.11 -7.29
CA VAL A 41 -3.22 5.48 -7.01
C VAL A 41 -3.35 3.95 -7.13
N CYS A 42 -2.55 3.35 -8.02
CA CYS A 42 -2.66 1.93 -8.36
C CYS A 42 -1.35 1.14 -8.17
N ASN A 43 -0.24 1.84 -7.94
CA ASN A 43 1.09 1.33 -7.59
C ASN A 43 1.80 2.40 -6.73
N VAL A 44 2.14 2.09 -5.48
CA VAL A 44 2.76 3.06 -4.57
C VAL A 44 3.60 2.39 -3.49
N ASP A 45 4.73 3.01 -3.14
CA ASP A 45 5.52 2.64 -1.98
C ASP A 45 4.91 3.22 -0.70
N VAL A 46 4.91 2.43 0.37
CA VAL A 46 4.41 2.85 1.68
C VAL A 46 5.36 2.45 2.81
N GLU A 47 5.72 3.41 3.67
CA GLU A 47 6.24 3.11 5.01
C GLU A 47 5.08 3.06 6.01
N VAL A 48 4.97 1.97 6.76
CA VAL A 48 4.05 1.79 7.87
C VAL A 48 4.83 1.85 9.18
N ARG A 49 4.52 2.85 10.01
CA ARG A 49 5.07 2.99 11.37
C ARG A 49 4.01 2.62 12.40
N LEU A 50 4.28 1.57 13.18
CA LEU A 50 3.37 1.10 14.24
C LEU A 50 3.56 1.90 15.54
N THR A 51 2.61 1.78 16.47
CA THR A 51 2.66 2.48 17.77
C THR A 51 3.82 2.06 18.67
N ASP A 52 4.38 0.87 18.48
CA ASP A 52 5.58 0.40 19.16
C ASP A 52 6.88 1.02 18.60
N GLY A 53 6.77 1.83 17.54
CA GLY A 53 7.88 2.49 16.87
C GLY A 53 8.50 1.69 15.72
N SER A 54 8.12 0.41 15.54
CA SER A 54 8.62 -0.41 14.45
C SER A 54 8.19 0.14 13.08
N ARG A 55 9.05 -0.06 12.09
CA ARG A 55 8.90 0.44 10.72
C ARG A 55 8.88 -0.72 9.74
N TRP A 56 7.99 -0.62 8.77
CA TRP A 56 7.74 -1.65 7.78
C TRP A 56 7.50 -1.02 6.42
N SER A 57 7.93 -1.65 5.34
CA SER A 57 7.64 -1.23 3.97
C SER A 57 6.74 -2.23 3.25
N ALA A 58 6.03 -1.70 2.27
CA ALA A 58 5.46 -2.47 1.18
C ALA A 58 5.45 -1.62 -0.09
N THR A 59 5.51 -2.27 -1.25
CA THR A 59 5.06 -1.69 -2.51
C THR A 59 3.67 -2.26 -2.81
N VAL A 60 2.66 -1.39 -2.80
CA VAL A 60 1.27 -1.77 -2.98
C VAL A 60 0.87 -1.67 -4.43
N PHE A 61 0.35 -2.74 -5.01
CA PHE A 61 -0.18 -2.77 -6.37
C PHE A 61 -1.66 -3.13 -6.37
N THR A 62 -2.44 -2.58 -7.29
CA THR A 62 -3.77 -3.13 -7.58
C THR A 62 -3.67 -4.35 -8.47
N VAL A 63 -4.66 -5.26 -8.40
CA VAL A 63 -4.77 -6.40 -9.34
C VAL A 63 -4.75 -5.92 -10.79
N ALA A 64 -5.49 -4.84 -11.10
CA ALA A 64 -5.55 -4.27 -12.44
C ALA A 64 -4.19 -3.74 -12.90
N GLU A 65 -3.41 -3.14 -12.00
CA GLU A 65 -2.08 -2.61 -12.32
C GLU A 65 -1.06 -3.73 -12.55
N VAL A 66 -1.10 -4.81 -11.75
CA VAL A 66 -0.27 -6.00 -12.01
C VAL A 66 -0.55 -6.56 -13.40
N GLN A 67 -1.83 -6.71 -13.76
CA GLN A 67 -2.22 -7.19 -15.09
C GLN A 67 -1.69 -6.26 -16.19
N ARG A 68 -1.88 -4.94 -16.06
CA ARG A 68 -1.41 -3.95 -17.03
C ARG A 68 0.11 -4.00 -17.21
N LEU A 69 0.86 -4.15 -16.12
CA LEU A 69 2.32 -4.26 -16.15
C LEU A 69 2.77 -5.53 -16.87
N MET A 70 2.14 -6.67 -16.57
CA MET A 70 2.46 -7.95 -17.23
C MET A 70 2.13 -7.92 -18.73
N GLU A 71 0.97 -7.38 -19.12
CA GLU A 71 0.60 -7.20 -20.53
C GLU A 71 1.59 -6.30 -21.28
N ARG A 72 2.08 -5.24 -20.62
CA ARG A 72 3.12 -4.38 -21.18
C ARG A 72 4.43 -5.14 -21.36
N TRP A 73 4.86 -5.90 -20.36
CA TRP A 73 6.10 -6.70 -20.43
C TRP A 73 6.03 -7.81 -21.48
N ALA A 74 4.85 -8.38 -21.72
CA ALA A 74 4.61 -9.31 -22.84
C ALA A 74 4.92 -8.66 -24.20
N GLN A 75 4.56 -7.39 -24.35
CA GLN A 75 4.78 -6.63 -25.59
C GLN A 75 6.23 -6.17 -25.74
N THR A 76 6.90 -5.81 -24.64
CA THR A 76 8.27 -5.28 -24.67
C THR A 76 9.35 -6.36 -24.58
N GLY A 77 9.01 -7.58 -24.12
CA GLY A 77 9.95 -8.68 -23.91
C GLY A 77 10.76 -8.56 -22.61
N GLU A 78 10.40 -7.64 -21.72
CA GLU A 78 11.01 -7.48 -20.40
C GLU A 78 10.48 -8.53 -19.41
N LEU A 79 11.24 -8.78 -18.32
CA LEU A 79 10.86 -9.68 -17.21
C LEU A 79 10.32 -11.06 -17.64
N ALA A 80 11.19 -11.87 -18.24
CA ALA A 80 10.91 -13.26 -18.62
C ALA A 80 9.65 -13.44 -19.49
N SER A 81 9.28 -12.41 -20.27
CA SER A 81 8.12 -12.40 -21.15
C SER A 81 6.85 -12.75 -20.38
N ASP A 82 6.45 -11.90 -19.44
CA ASP A 82 5.15 -11.92 -18.71
C ASP A 82 4.86 -13.08 -17.74
N ARG A 83 5.77 -14.05 -17.60
CA ARG A 83 5.45 -15.29 -16.88
C ARG A 83 5.21 -15.13 -15.39
N TYR A 84 5.75 -14.09 -14.78
CA TYR A 84 5.60 -13.82 -13.36
C TYR A 84 5.72 -12.33 -13.06
N PHE A 85 5.07 -11.93 -11.98
CA PHE A 85 5.28 -10.65 -11.31
C PHE A 85 5.99 -10.93 -9.98
N TRP A 86 7.01 -10.15 -9.65
CA TRP A 86 7.72 -10.28 -8.38
C TRP A 86 8.15 -8.93 -7.83
N CYS A 87 7.91 -8.72 -6.54
CA CYS A 87 8.32 -7.58 -5.73
C CYS A 87 8.56 -8.12 -4.31
N SER A 88 9.72 -7.80 -3.72
CA SER A 88 10.17 -8.36 -2.43
C SER A 88 9.20 -8.10 -1.29
N ASP A 89 8.54 -6.95 -1.30
CA ASP A 89 7.57 -6.47 -0.31
C ASP A 89 6.25 -6.09 -0.99
N GLY A 90 5.87 -6.85 -2.02
CA GLY A 90 4.68 -6.60 -2.82
C GLY A 90 3.38 -6.97 -2.11
N LEU A 91 2.49 -6.00 -1.93
CA LEU A 91 1.12 -6.23 -1.45
C LEU A 91 0.11 -5.95 -2.57
N ILE A 92 -0.64 -6.98 -3.00
CA ILE A 92 -1.68 -6.81 -4.02
C ILE A 92 -3.03 -6.53 -3.37
N VAL A 93 -3.61 -5.37 -3.67
CA VAL A 93 -4.95 -4.95 -3.24
C VAL A 93 -5.94 -4.98 -4.40
N ARG A 94 -7.23 -5.04 -4.07
CA ARG A 94 -8.29 -5.12 -5.09
C ARG A 94 -8.55 -3.77 -5.77
N GLU A 95 -8.75 -2.73 -4.97
CA GLU A 95 -9.23 -1.42 -5.42
C GLU A 95 -8.11 -0.37 -5.34
N PRO A 96 -8.06 0.58 -6.28
CA PRO A 96 -7.10 1.69 -6.22
C PRO A 96 -7.40 2.64 -5.05
N GLY A 97 -6.44 3.52 -4.82
CA GLY A 97 -6.58 4.66 -3.94
C GLY A 97 -6.03 4.45 -2.54
N VAL A 98 -5.42 5.50 -1.99
CA VAL A 98 -4.75 5.48 -0.68
C VAL A 98 -5.70 5.06 0.44
N ALA A 99 -6.97 5.45 0.37
CA ALA A 99 -7.98 5.06 1.36
C ALA A 99 -8.21 3.54 1.38
N ASN A 100 -8.25 2.88 0.21
CA ASN A 100 -8.42 1.43 0.13
C ASN A 100 -7.14 0.69 0.54
N MET A 101 -5.97 1.22 0.18
CA MET A 101 -4.67 0.67 0.60
C MET A 101 -4.49 0.75 2.13
N THR A 102 -4.93 1.85 2.76
CA THR A 102 -4.92 1.99 4.23
C THR A 102 -5.81 0.95 4.90
N LYS A 103 -6.99 0.65 4.32
CA LYS A 103 -7.87 -0.42 4.82
C LYS A 103 -7.24 -1.80 4.65
N ALA A 104 -6.55 -2.05 3.54
CA ALA A 104 -5.83 -3.30 3.33
C ALA A 104 -4.71 -3.50 4.36
N ILE A 105 -3.90 -2.47 4.62
CA ILE A 105 -2.86 -2.49 5.67
C ILE A 105 -3.49 -2.76 7.04
N SER A 106 -4.62 -2.11 7.35
CA SER A 106 -5.36 -2.36 8.59
C SER A 106 -5.76 -3.83 8.73
N GLY A 107 -6.28 -4.45 7.66
CA GLY A 107 -6.63 -5.86 7.64
C GLY A 107 -5.45 -6.80 7.80
N VAL A 108 -4.33 -6.51 7.13
CA VAL A 108 -3.06 -7.27 7.28
C VAL A 108 -2.58 -7.25 8.75
N LEU A 109 -2.69 -6.10 9.42
CA LEU A 109 -2.36 -6.01 10.85
C LEU A 109 -3.34 -6.75 11.76
N ASP A 110 -4.62 -6.82 11.39
CA ASP A 110 -5.66 -7.54 12.15
C ASP A 110 -5.49 -9.07 12.07
N GLU A 111 -4.99 -9.59 10.95
CA GLU A 111 -4.74 -11.02 10.75
C GLU A 111 -3.48 -11.53 11.49
N GLY A 112 -2.55 -10.62 11.83
CA GLY A 112 -1.35 -10.93 12.62
C GLY A 112 -0.16 -11.48 11.81
N ASP A 113 -0.32 -11.71 10.51
CA ASP A 113 0.74 -12.22 9.61
C ASP A 113 1.56 -11.11 8.93
N PHE A 114 1.44 -9.86 9.40
CA PHE A 114 2.09 -8.71 8.76
C PHE A 114 3.62 -8.82 8.70
N GLU A 115 4.27 -9.53 9.63
CA GLU A 115 5.73 -9.74 9.61
C GLU A 115 6.20 -10.61 8.43
N GLN A 116 5.29 -11.37 7.81
CA GLN A 116 5.56 -12.18 6.61
C GLN A 116 5.17 -11.45 5.32
N ILE A 117 4.34 -10.41 5.43
CA ILE A 117 3.76 -9.68 4.28
C ILE A 117 4.52 -8.37 4.05
N LEU A 118 4.84 -7.64 5.12
CA LEU A 118 5.55 -6.38 5.07
C LEU A 118 7.03 -6.63 5.35
N GLN A 119 7.89 -5.83 4.71
CA GLN A 119 9.32 -5.91 4.93
C GLN A 119 9.72 -5.01 6.10
N ARG A 120 10.40 -5.58 7.10
CA ARG A 120 10.91 -4.78 8.22
C ARG A 120 11.99 -3.81 7.75
N LEU A 121 11.89 -2.57 8.22
CA LEU A 121 12.91 -1.54 8.05
C LEU A 121 13.67 -1.41 9.37
N ASP A 122 14.98 -1.62 9.33
CA ASP A 122 15.84 -1.35 10.47
C ASP A 122 16.11 0.16 10.59
N ASP A 123 16.37 0.60 11.82
CA ASP A 123 16.91 1.94 12.03
C ASP A 123 18.39 1.93 11.61
N GLU A 124 18.78 2.84 10.70
CA GLU A 124 20.19 3.08 10.34
C GLU A 124 21.02 3.53 11.56
#